data_AF-A0A957WXQ3-F1
#
_entry.id   AF-A0A957WXQ3-F1
#
_cell.length_a   1.000
_cell.length_b   1.000
_cell.length_c   1.000
_cell.angle_alpha   90.00
_cell.angle_beta   90.00
_cell.angle_gamma   90.00
#
_symmetry.space_group_name_H-M   'P 1'
#
loop_
_entity.id
_entity.type
_entity.pdbx_description
1 polymer ?
#
loop_
_entity_poly.entity_id
_entity_poly.type
_entity_poly.pdbx_seq_one_letter_code
_entity_poly.pdbx_strand_id
1 'polypeptide(L)'
;MQLYPNRTWQRWSLTLLIGACLLLLATRTSTAATRAEEPTDPVLPAATQDENNVNTPHVPINSTLRDYHLPGTQPGGLSAPLGNATDCTGCHVNHIRDNFNGAMMTNGVRDPLFRAALVIANNDANYSGDLCIRCHSPTAWLNSRASIDGDPTASDGRLINADDLHGITCTTCHRMVSPIPVAGEAAGDAAERAALAGPFLSGSSAFIIDRNDVRRGRFAINSAPHAVAQTTFLDSAQLCATCHDIDNPLIAYDAATDAFKLNPLDQPAAASDRLFPLDRSYSEWQASSFATTGVSGLDYPGLRRATGTTTGPITVCQDCHMP
;
A
#
# COMPACT_ATOMS: atom_id res chain seq x y z
N MET A 1 10.09 57.90 -9.11
CA MET A 1 9.08 58.83 -8.54
C MET A 1 7.72 58.17 -8.70
N GLN A 2 6.88 58.18 -7.65
CA GLN A 2 5.66 57.37 -7.39
C GLN A 2 5.98 55.93 -6.91
N LEU A 3 6.23 55.65 -5.62
CA LEU A 3 5.47 55.76 -4.35
C LEU A 3 4.41 54.66 -4.13
N TYR A 4 4.82 53.63 -3.38
CA TYR A 4 4.01 52.64 -2.66
C TYR A 4 3.29 53.28 -1.45
N PRO A 5 2.12 52.79 -1.01
CA PRO A 5 1.61 53.07 0.33
C PRO A 5 1.91 51.92 1.29
N ASN A 6 2.66 52.26 2.34
CA ASN A 6 2.77 51.54 3.61
C ASN A 6 1.40 51.44 4.30
N ARG A 7 1.05 50.28 4.87
CA ARG A 7 0.08 50.21 5.97
C ARG A 7 0.67 49.49 7.18
N THR A 8 0.60 50.25 8.26
CA THR A 8 1.19 50.10 9.58
C THR A 8 0.45 49.10 10.44
N TRP A 9 1.24 48.36 11.22
CA TRP A 9 0.83 47.52 12.35
C TRP A 9 0.18 48.38 13.44
N GLN A 10 -1.04 48.05 13.86
CA GLN A 10 -1.65 48.58 15.08
C GLN A 10 -1.85 47.47 16.12
N ARG A 11 -1.19 47.68 17.25
CA ARG A 11 -1.31 46.95 18.51
C ARG A 11 -2.67 47.26 19.13
N TRP A 12 -3.37 46.24 19.64
CA TRP A 12 -4.47 46.42 20.58
C TRP A 12 -4.22 45.59 21.83
N SER A 13 -4.47 46.25 22.96
CA SER A 13 -4.03 45.93 24.30
C SER A 13 -4.92 44.91 25.01
N LEU A 14 -4.26 44.23 25.94
CA LEU A 14 -4.74 43.32 26.97
C LEU A 14 -5.82 43.95 27.88
N THR A 15 -6.96 43.27 28.08
CA THR A 15 -7.83 43.48 29.25
C THR A 15 -8.37 42.14 29.74
N LEU A 16 -7.99 41.78 30.97
CA LEU A 16 -8.52 40.66 31.77
C LEU A 16 -10.03 40.82 32.03
N LEU A 17 -10.78 39.72 31.97
CA LEU A 17 -12.03 39.55 32.72
C LEU A 17 -12.16 38.10 33.21
N ILE A 18 -12.09 37.96 34.54
CA ILE A 18 -12.35 36.75 35.34
C ILE A 18 -13.87 36.65 35.52
N GLY A 19 -14.46 35.45 35.37
CA GLY A 19 -15.89 35.27 35.63
C GLY A 19 -16.42 33.83 35.53
N ALA A 20 -16.38 33.13 36.66
CA ALA A 20 -17.31 32.11 37.18
C ALA A 20 -17.78 30.92 36.31
N CYS A 21 -17.29 29.73 36.66
CA CYS A 21 -17.94 28.44 36.41
C CYS A 21 -19.27 28.34 37.20
N LEU A 22 -20.36 28.04 36.50
CA LEU A 22 -21.62 27.57 37.10
C LEU A 22 -22.07 26.29 36.41
N LEU A 23 -22.14 25.21 37.19
CA LEU A 23 -22.70 23.92 36.80
C LEU A 23 -24.18 24.06 36.47
N LEU A 24 -24.59 23.56 35.31
CA LEU A 24 -25.99 23.27 34.99
C LEU A 24 -26.21 21.75 35.07
N LEU A 25 -26.83 21.31 36.16
CA LEU A 25 -27.43 19.98 36.27
C LEU A 25 -28.66 19.93 35.35
N ALA A 26 -28.55 19.23 34.22
CA ALA A 26 -29.70 18.83 33.43
C ALA A 26 -30.28 17.53 34.00
N THR A 27 -31.40 17.62 34.72
CA THR A 27 -32.22 16.47 35.12
C THR A 27 -32.84 15.85 33.87
N ARG A 28 -32.32 14.70 33.42
CA ARG A 28 -32.96 13.87 32.40
C ARG A 28 -34.14 13.14 33.02
N THR A 29 -35.37 13.55 32.71
CA THR A 29 -36.57 12.75 32.95
C THR A 29 -36.65 11.67 31.88
N SER A 30 -36.37 10.42 32.25
CA SER A 30 -36.57 9.24 31.40
C SER A 30 -38.04 8.83 31.42
N THR A 31 -38.75 9.04 30.31
CA THR A 31 -40.03 8.35 30.04
C THR A 31 -39.74 6.91 29.66
N ALA A 32 -40.14 5.96 30.52
CA ALA A 32 -40.05 4.53 30.22
C ALA A 32 -41.07 4.17 29.13
N ALA A 33 -40.59 3.89 27.92
CA ALA A 33 -41.35 3.14 26.93
C ALA A 33 -41.14 1.65 27.20
N THR A 34 -42.23 0.93 27.47
CA THR A 34 -42.23 -0.53 27.60
C THR A 34 -41.84 -1.17 26.27
N ARG A 35 -40.66 -1.79 26.21
CA ARG A 35 -40.23 -2.63 25.09
C ARG A 35 -40.92 -3.98 25.23
N ALA A 36 -41.67 -4.38 24.20
CA ALA A 36 -42.24 -5.71 24.10
C ALA A 36 -41.10 -6.75 24.00
N GLU A 37 -41.28 -7.87 24.69
CA GLU A 37 -40.34 -8.99 24.76
C GLU A 37 -40.37 -9.77 23.44
N GLU A 38 -39.20 -9.92 22.81
CA GLU A 38 -39.02 -10.63 21.54
C GLU A 38 -38.94 -12.15 21.82
N PRO A 39 -39.46 -13.03 20.93
CA PRO A 39 -39.50 -14.47 21.21
C PRO A 39 -38.09 -15.04 21.28
N THR A 40 -37.84 -15.88 22.29
CA THR A 40 -36.58 -16.60 22.45
C THR A 40 -36.44 -17.68 21.37
N ASP A 41 -35.49 -17.51 20.46
CA ASP A 41 -35.04 -18.57 19.55
C ASP A 41 -34.40 -19.74 20.35
N PRO A 42 -34.57 -20.99 19.90
CA PRO A 42 -34.02 -22.15 20.59
C PRO A 42 -32.49 -22.16 20.55
N VAL A 43 -31.90 -22.31 21.74
CA VAL A 43 -30.46 -22.43 21.99
C VAL A 43 -29.88 -23.60 21.19
N LEU A 44 -29.03 -23.30 20.21
CA LEU A 44 -28.10 -24.28 19.61
C LEU A 44 -27.00 -24.62 20.64
N PRO A 45 -26.55 -25.89 20.72
CA PRO A 45 -25.52 -26.28 21.68
C PRO A 45 -24.20 -25.55 21.40
N ALA A 46 -23.59 -25.08 22.48
CA ALA A 46 -22.41 -24.22 22.50
C ALA A 46 -21.24 -24.78 21.67
N ALA A 47 -20.87 -24.07 20.60
CA ALA A 47 -19.50 -24.07 20.13
C ALA A 47 -18.68 -23.28 21.14
N THR A 48 -17.83 -23.96 21.89
CA THR A 48 -16.89 -23.30 22.80
C THR A 48 -15.79 -22.65 21.98
N GLN A 49 -15.97 -21.39 21.57
CA GLN A 49 -14.94 -20.34 21.61
C GLN A 49 -15.64 -18.99 21.75
N ASP A 50 -15.33 -18.31 22.85
CA ASP A 50 -15.91 -17.05 23.27
C ASP A 50 -15.33 -15.90 22.43
N GLU A 51 -16.02 -15.54 21.36
CA GLU A 51 -15.65 -14.42 20.48
C GLU A 51 -15.87 -13.02 21.10
N ASN A 52 -16.19 -12.95 22.41
CA ASN A 52 -16.34 -11.69 23.15
C ASN A 52 -15.19 -11.36 24.10
N ASN A 53 -14.10 -12.13 24.13
CA ASN A 53 -12.98 -11.84 25.03
C ASN A 53 -11.79 -11.18 24.29
N VAL A 54 -11.89 -9.85 24.12
CA VAL A 54 -10.83 -8.96 23.57
C VAL A 54 -9.49 -9.04 24.37
N ASN A 55 -9.46 -9.74 25.50
CA ASN A 55 -8.30 -9.84 26.39
C ASN A 55 -7.74 -11.27 26.58
N THR A 56 -8.15 -12.26 25.79
CA THR A 56 -7.39 -13.52 25.73
C THR A 56 -6.25 -13.34 24.74
N PRO A 57 -4.97 -13.48 25.13
CA PRO A 57 -3.89 -13.53 24.15
C PRO A 57 -4.13 -14.77 23.30
N HIS A 58 -4.62 -14.59 22.07
CA HIS A 58 -4.57 -15.67 21.10
C HIS A 58 -3.09 -15.95 20.84
N VAL A 59 -2.70 -17.22 20.93
CA VAL A 59 -1.36 -17.64 20.53
C VAL A 59 -1.23 -17.29 19.03
N PRO A 60 -0.19 -16.55 18.63
CA PRO A 60 -0.01 -16.19 17.22
C PRO A 60 -0.02 -17.45 16.34
N ILE A 61 -0.58 -17.33 15.14
CA ILE A 61 -0.42 -18.34 14.10
C ILE A 61 1.08 -18.54 13.91
N ASN A 62 1.53 -19.78 14.06
CA ASN A 62 2.92 -20.11 13.82
C ASN A 62 3.20 -20.10 12.32
N SER A 63 4.13 -19.25 11.90
CA SER A 63 4.59 -19.06 10.53
C SER A 63 6.07 -18.68 10.54
N THR A 64 6.69 -18.76 9.38
CA THR A 64 8.09 -18.45 9.10
C THR A 64 8.16 -17.41 7.97
N LEU A 65 9.32 -16.77 7.79
CA LEU A 65 9.55 -15.90 6.61
C LEU A 65 9.36 -16.65 5.28
N ARG A 66 9.60 -17.96 5.27
CA ARG A 66 9.38 -18.79 4.08
C ARG A 66 7.91 -18.90 3.70
N ASP A 67 7.00 -18.89 4.67
CA ASP A 67 5.56 -18.96 4.40
C ASP A 67 5.03 -17.70 3.69
N TYR A 68 5.74 -16.56 3.82
CA TYR A 68 5.43 -15.30 3.12
C TYR A 68 6.22 -15.13 1.81
N HIS A 69 7.01 -16.13 1.41
CA HIS A 69 7.83 -16.03 0.20
C HIS A 69 6.96 -16.08 -1.05
N LEU A 70 6.85 -14.94 -1.74
CA LEU A 70 6.21 -14.80 -3.05
C LEU A 70 7.25 -14.57 -4.15
N PRO A 71 6.96 -14.94 -5.42
CA PRO A 71 7.84 -14.70 -6.57
C PRO A 71 8.27 -13.24 -6.76
N GLY A 72 9.20 -13.02 -7.70
CA GLY A 72 9.73 -11.70 -8.01
C GLY A 72 11.05 -11.40 -7.31
N THR A 73 11.45 -10.14 -7.29
CA THR A 73 12.73 -9.71 -6.71
C THR A 73 12.70 -9.87 -5.19
N GLN A 74 13.69 -10.58 -4.63
CA GLN A 74 13.85 -10.80 -3.18
C GLN A 74 14.89 -9.85 -2.56
N PRO A 75 14.90 -9.68 -1.23
CA PRO A 75 15.99 -8.97 -0.54
C PRO A 75 17.35 -9.57 -0.89
N GLY A 76 18.34 -8.71 -1.15
CA GLY A 76 19.65 -9.13 -1.66
C GLY A 76 19.71 -9.47 -3.16
N GLY A 77 18.58 -9.43 -3.88
CA GLY A 77 18.50 -9.70 -5.32
C GLY A 77 18.90 -8.55 -6.24
N LEU A 78 19.21 -7.37 -5.69
CA LEU A 78 19.57 -6.16 -6.44
C LEU A 78 21.09 -5.97 -6.50
N SER A 79 21.64 -5.71 -7.69
CA SER A 79 23.03 -5.27 -7.85
C SER A 79 23.23 -3.83 -7.38
N ALA A 80 22.23 -2.98 -7.61
CA ALA A 80 22.16 -1.61 -7.12
C ALA A 80 20.96 -1.48 -6.15
N PRO A 81 21.17 -1.12 -4.87
CA PRO A 81 20.07 -1.01 -3.91
C PRO A 81 19.04 0.05 -4.34
N LEU A 82 17.83 -0.01 -3.79
CA LEU A 82 16.89 1.10 -3.92
C LEU A 82 17.45 2.31 -3.16
N GLY A 83 17.62 3.41 -3.87
CA GLY A 83 18.20 4.66 -3.34
C GLY A 83 17.18 5.50 -2.58
N ASN A 84 17.66 6.57 -1.95
CA ASN A 84 16.81 7.49 -1.20
C ASN A 84 15.99 8.35 -2.17
N ALA A 85 14.71 8.58 -1.85
CA ALA A 85 13.85 9.48 -2.62
C ALA A 85 14.42 10.92 -2.71
N THR A 86 15.22 11.35 -1.73
CA THR A 86 15.88 12.67 -1.75
C THR A 86 16.85 12.82 -2.92
N ASP A 87 17.45 11.73 -3.40
CA ASP A 87 18.40 11.75 -4.52
C ASP A 87 17.73 12.21 -5.82
N CYS A 88 16.42 12.01 -5.95
CA CYS A 88 15.65 12.47 -7.10
C CYS A 88 15.44 14.00 -7.10
N THR A 89 15.50 14.64 -5.92
CA THR A 89 15.11 16.04 -5.75
C THR A 89 16.12 17.05 -6.30
N GLY A 90 17.36 16.62 -6.55
CA GLY A 90 18.40 17.47 -7.13
C GLY A 90 18.18 17.79 -8.62
N CYS A 91 17.41 16.98 -9.33
CA CYS A 91 17.16 17.16 -10.77
C CYS A 91 15.67 17.18 -11.14
N HIS A 92 14.81 16.44 -10.42
CA HIS A 92 13.37 16.45 -10.70
C HIS A 92 12.70 17.70 -10.15
N VAL A 93 11.91 18.35 -11.01
CA VAL A 93 11.24 19.63 -10.72
C VAL A 93 10.21 19.51 -9.61
N ASN A 94 10.00 20.62 -8.89
CA ASN A 94 9.16 20.69 -7.69
C ASN A 94 7.77 20.11 -7.86
N HIS A 95 7.08 20.34 -8.98
CA HIS A 95 5.71 19.83 -9.15
C HIS A 95 5.62 18.29 -9.14
N ILE A 96 6.63 17.58 -9.65
CA ILE A 96 6.66 16.10 -9.61
C ILE A 96 6.82 15.66 -8.16
N ARG A 97 7.77 16.26 -7.45
CA ARG A 97 8.09 15.91 -6.06
C ARG A 97 6.94 16.27 -5.11
N ASP A 98 6.42 17.49 -5.21
CA ASP A 98 5.48 18.05 -4.24
C ASP A 98 4.10 17.39 -4.39
N ASN A 99 3.68 17.05 -5.62
CA ASN A 99 2.45 16.28 -5.83
C ASN A 99 2.57 14.86 -5.27
N PHE A 100 3.71 14.18 -5.51
CA PHE A 100 3.92 12.82 -5.01
C PHE A 100 4.09 12.75 -3.49
N ASN A 101 4.78 13.73 -2.88
CA ASN A 101 4.98 13.82 -1.43
C ASN A 101 3.68 13.97 -0.62
N GLY A 102 2.59 14.43 -1.26
CA GLY A 102 1.26 14.49 -0.66
C GLY A 102 0.46 13.19 -0.80
N ALA A 103 0.86 12.28 -1.69
CA ALA A 103 0.11 11.07 -1.98
C ALA A 103 0.24 10.02 -0.86
N MET A 104 -0.77 9.15 -0.72
CA MET A 104 -0.70 8.06 0.26
C MET A 104 0.47 7.09 0.02
N MET A 105 1.01 7.02 -1.20
CA MET A 105 2.18 6.20 -1.53
C MET A 105 3.40 6.61 -0.73
N THR A 106 3.68 7.92 -0.62
CA THR A 106 4.79 8.44 0.18
C THR A 106 4.52 8.41 1.68
N ASN A 107 3.26 8.20 2.06
CA ASN A 107 2.82 8.08 3.45
C ASN A 107 2.66 6.63 3.90
N GLY A 108 2.83 5.65 3.01
CA GLY A 108 2.35 4.27 3.19
C GLY A 108 2.84 3.59 4.46
N VAL A 109 4.04 3.94 4.93
CA VAL A 109 4.63 3.36 6.15
C VAL A 109 4.54 4.27 7.38
N ARG A 110 4.35 5.59 7.20
CA ARG A 110 4.26 6.56 8.32
C ARG A 110 2.82 6.80 8.77
N ASP A 111 1.85 6.33 8.00
CA ASP A 111 0.45 6.34 8.35
C ASP A 111 0.23 5.63 9.72
N PRO A 112 -0.35 6.31 10.72
CA PRO A 112 -0.63 5.70 12.02
C PRO A 112 -1.60 4.52 11.92
N LEU A 113 -2.53 4.51 10.95
CA LEU A 113 -3.44 3.38 10.74
C LEU A 113 -2.67 2.14 10.26
N PHE A 114 -1.76 2.33 9.30
CA PHE A 114 -0.85 1.27 8.87
C PHE A 114 -0.01 0.74 10.04
N ARG A 115 0.59 1.62 10.84
CA ARG A 115 1.44 1.21 11.97
C ARG A 115 0.66 0.41 13.02
N ALA A 116 -0.57 0.81 13.32
CA ALA A 116 -1.44 0.06 14.22
C ALA A 116 -1.81 -1.31 13.64
N ALA A 117 -2.21 -1.37 12.37
CA ALA A 117 -2.54 -2.62 11.69
C ALA A 117 -1.34 -3.58 11.58
N LEU A 118 -0.13 -3.05 11.33
CA LEU A 118 1.10 -3.82 11.28
C LEU A 118 1.40 -4.52 12.61
N VAL A 119 1.21 -3.82 13.73
CA VAL A 119 1.40 -4.41 15.08
C VAL A 119 0.37 -5.49 15.35
N ILE A 120 -0.91 -5.27 15.00
CA ILE A 120 -1.98 -6.26 15.16
C ILE A 120 -1.67 -7.50 14.33
N ALA A 121 -1.35 -7.33 13.04
CA ALA A 121 -1.02 -8.44 12.15
C ALA A 121 0.15 -9.29 12.69
N ASN A 122 1.21 -8.66 13.20
CA ASN A 122 2.36 -9.38 13.77
C ASN A 122 2.04 -10.09 15.09
N ASN A 123 1.04 -9.62 15.83
CA ASN A 123 0.53 -10.32 17.01
C ASN A 123 -0.35 -11.52 16.61
N ASP A 124 -1.06 -11.43 15.48
CA ASP A 124 -1.94 -12.49 14.99
C ASP A 124 -1.17 -13.63 14.31
N ALA A 125 -0.06 -13.34 13.62
CA ALA A 125 0.77 -14.33 12.94
C ALA A 125 2.25 -13.92 12.93
N ASN A 126 3.14 -14.86 13.25
CA ASN A 126 4.59 -14.64 13.26
C ASN A 126 5.06 -14.14 11.88
N TYR A 127 5.95 -13.15 11.86
CA TYR A 127 6.51 -12.56 10.63
C TYR A 127 5.53 -11.90 9.64
N SER A 128 4.23 -11.80 9.94
CA SER A 128 3.22 -11.30 8.99
C SER A 128 3.46 -9.91 8.45
N GLY A 129 4.10 -9.05 9.24
CA GLY A 129 4.49 -7.72 8.81
C GLY A 129 5.50 -7.69 7.67
N ASP A 130 6.20 -8.80 7.37
CA ASP A 130 7.12 -8.90 6.23
C ASP A 130 6.37 -8.62 4.92
N LEU A 131 5.19 -9.22 4.75
CA LEU A 131 4.29 -8.98 3.61
C LEU A 131 3.80 -7.52 3.58
N CYS A 132 3.43 -6.96 4.74
CA CYS A 132 2.93 -5.59 4.83
C CYS A 132 4.02 -4.58 4.43
N ILE A 133 5.23 -4.74 4.98
CA ILE A 133 6.37 -3.86 4.71
C ILE A 133 6.83 -3.98 3.26
N ARG A 134 6.73 -5.17 2.66
CA ARG A 134 6.98 -5.38 1.22
C ARG A 134 6.16 -4.44 0.34
N CYS A 135 4.89 -4.18 0.67
CA CYS A 135 4.03 -3.23 -0.05
C CYS A 135 4.26 -1.78 0.38
N HIS A 136 4.31 -1.53 1.70
CA HIS A 136 4.22 -0.17 2.26
C HIS A 136 5.57 0.55 2.39
N SER A 137 6.67 -0.20 2.43
CA SER A 137 8.03 0.32 2.31
C SER A 137 8.93 -0.68 1.57
N PRO A 138 8.78 -0.80 0.22
CA PRO A 138 9.57 -1.73 -0.59
C PRO A 138 11.08 -1.50 -0.47
N THR A 139 11.49 -0.25 -0.20
CA THR A 139 12.89 0.11 0.05
C THR A 139 13.42 -0.50 1.35
N ALA A 140 12.62 -0.54 2.42
CA ALA A 140 12.99 -1.23 3.64
C ALA A 140 13.10 -2.75 3.40
N TRP A 141 12.07 -3.33 2.76
CA TRP A 141 12.01 -4.78 2.54
C TRP A 141 13.16 -5.28 1.66
N LEU A 142 13.39 -4.68 0.49
CA LEU A 142 14.46 -5.10 -0.44
C LEU A 142 15.87 -4.92 0.12
N ASN A 143 16.05 -4.00 1.07
CA ASN A 143 17.31 -3.78 1.76
C ASN A 143 17.39 -4.51 3.11
N SER A 144 16.60 -5.57 3.30
CA SER A 144 16.63 -6.45 4.49
C SER A 144 16.34 -5.74 5.82
N ARG A 145 15.41 -4.77 5.80
CA ARG A 145 14.94 -4.03 6.99
C ARG A 145 13.45 -4.25 7.28
N ALA A 146 12.87 -5.34 6.79
CA ALA A 146 11.51 -5.73 7.14
C ALA A 146 11.45 -6.65 8.36
N SER A 147 12.44 -7.53 8.53
CA SER A 147 12.40 -8.66 9.48
C SER A 147 13.82 -9.11 9.88
N ILE A 148 13.92 -9.96 10.90
CA ILE A 148 15.16 -10.64 11.34
C ILE A 148 14.88 -12.14 11.35
N ASP A 149 15.69 -12.92 10.65
CA ASP A 149 15.57 -14.38 10.68
C ASP A 149 15.81 -14.91 12.10
N GLY A 150 14.90 -15.76 12.57
CA GLY A 150 14.89 -16.30 13.93
C GLY A 150 14.21 -15.43 15.00
N ASP A 151 13.76 -14.21 14.69
CA ASP A 151 12.90 -13.40 15.58
C ASP A 151 11.49 -13.23 14.97
N PRO A 152 10.49 -14.04 15.39
CA PRO A 152 9.14 -14.00 14.84
C PRO A 152 8.40 -12.67 15.03
N THR A 153 8.90 -11.80 15.92
CA THR A 153 8.32 -10.48 16.21
C THR A 153 8.98 -9.34 15.45
N ALA A 154 10.10 -9.60 14.75
CA ALA A 154 10.92 -8.56 14.14
C ALA A 154 10.30 -7.90 12.91
N SER A 155 9.16 -8.41 12.43
CA SER A 155 8.40 -7.84 11.32
C SER A 155 7.49 -6.66 11.71
N ASP A 156 7.63 -6.12 12.93
CA ASP A 156 6.83 -4.99 13.47
C ASP A 156 7.23 -3.59 12.95
N GLY A 157 8.23 -3.54 12.06
CA GLY A 157 8.71 -2.31 11.45
C GLY A 157 9.69 -1.51 12.32
N ARG A 158 10.24 -2.08 13.41
CA ARG A 158 11.29 -1.45 14.24
C ARG A 158 12.61 -1.20 13.50
N LEU A 159 12.84 -1.90 12.39
CA LEU A 159 14.05 -1.79 11.56
C LEU A 159 13.96 -0.69 10.49
N ILE A 160 12.78 -0.13 10.27
CA ILE A 160 12.52 0.90 9.27
C ILE A 160 13.25 2.18 9.69
N ASN A 161 14.16 2.65 8.83
CA ASN A 161 14.97 3.83 9.11
C ASN A 161 14.33 5.11 8.54
N ALA A 162 15.01 6.25 8.67
CA ALA A 162 14.51 7.54 8.21
C ALA A 162 14.24 7.60 6.69
N ASP A 163 15.06 6.92 5.89
CA ASP A 163 14.94 6.90 4.43
C ASP A 163 13.73 6.06 3.99
N ASP A 164 13.43 5.01 4.75
CA ASP A 164 12.31 4.12 4.49
C ASP A 164 10.94 4.77 4.81
N LEU A 165 10.93 5.83 5.62
CA LEU A 165 9.71 6.58 5.98
C LEU A 165 9.06 7.31 4.80
N HIS A 166 9.74 7.36 3.66
CA HIS A 166 9.18 7.80 2.38
C HIS A 166 8.25 6.75 1.73
N GLY A 167 8.02 5.59 2.38
CA GLY A 167 7.07 4.58 1.96
C GLY A 167 7.40 4.00 0.58
N ILE A 168 6.46 4.13 -0.36
CA ILE A 168 6.67 3.79 -1.76
C ILE A 168 7.41 4.96 -2.44
N THR A 169 8.66 4.73 -2.82
CA THR A 169 9.54 5.75 -3.40
C THR A 169 9.52 5.73 -4.93
N CYS A 170 10.07 6.79 -5.55
CA CYS A 170 10.15 6.93 -7.00
C CYS A 170 10.84 5.71 -7.65
N THR A 171 11.93 5.22 -7.03
CA THR A 171 12.71 4.10 -7.56
C THR A 171 11.96 2.78 -7.51
N THR A 172 10.99 2.59 -6.61
CA THR A 172 10.14 1.39 -6.62
C THR A 172 9.37 1.28 -7.93
N CYS A 173 8.60 2.31 -8.29
CA CYS A 173 7.77 2.28 -9.50
C CYS A 173 8.62 2.42 -10.77
N HIS A 174 9.58 3.36 -10.77
CA HIS A 174 10.41 3.60 -11.94
C HIS A 174 11.38 2.45 -12.25
N ARG A 175 11.71 1.55 -11.31
CA ARG A 175 12.49 0.36 -11.62
C ARG A 175 11.63 -0.88 -11.84
N MET A 176 10.31 -0.77 -11.73
CA MET A 176 9.44 -1.92 -11.85
C MET A 176 9.35 -2.44 -13.27
N VAL A 177 9.46 -3.76 -13.40
CA VAL A 177 9.35 -4.52 -14.64
C VAL A 177 8.03 -5.27 -14.61
N SER A 178 7.31 -5.26 -15.74
CA SER A 178 6.09 -6.05 -15.87
C SER A 178 6.40 -7.54 -15.67
N PRO A 179 5.61 -8.27 -14.86
CA PRO A 179 5.80 -9.71 -14.63
C PRO A 179 5.54 -10.55 -15.89
N ILE A 180 4.87 -9.98 -16.89
CA ILE A 180 4.60 -10.57 -18.19
C ILE A 180 5.12 -9.67 -19.33
N PRO A 181 5.47 -10.21 -20.50
CA PRO A 181 5.77 -9.39 -21.68
C PRO A 181 4.60 -8.48 -22.03
N VAL A 182 4.89 -7.22 -22.35
CA VAL A 182 3.89 -6.22 -22.77
C VAL A 182 4.33 -5.54 -24.06
N ALA A 183 3.37 -5.11 -24.87
CA ALA A 183 3.67 -4.33 -26.07
C ALA A 183 4.32 -3.00 -25.68
N GLY A 184 5.53 -2.74 -26.18
CA GLY A 184 6.30 -1.55 -25.78
C GLY A 184 7.04 -1.71 -24.45
N GLU A 185 7.35 -2.95 -24.04
CA GLU A 185 8.28 -3.19 -22.92
C GLU A 185 9.67 -2.61 -23.18
N ALA A 186 10.40 -2.30 -22.11
CA ALA A 186 11.77 -1.83 -22.26
C ALA A 186 12.68 -2.99 -22.71
N ALA A 187 13.71 -2.70 -23.50
CA ALA A 187 14.59 -3.73 -24.07
C ALA A 187 15.24 -4.68 -23.04
N GLY A 188 15.43 -4.22 -21.79
CA GLY A 188 15.99 -5.02 -20.69
C GLY A 188 14.98 -5.88 -19.92
N ASP A 189 13.67 -5.70 -20.11
CA ASP A 189 12.64 -6.30 -19.25
C ASP A 189 12.62 -7.82 -19.32
N ALA A 190 12.83 -8.38 -20.52
CA ALA A 190 12.95 -9.82 -20.71
C ALA A 190 14.16 -10.41 -19.97
N ALA A 191 15.27 -9.67 -19.88
CA ALA A 191 16.47 -10.11 -19.17
C ALA A 191 16.27 -10.07 -17.65
N GLU A 192 15.57 -9.06 -17.14
CA GLU A 192 15.22 -8.98 -15.71
C GLU A 192 14.27 -10.11 -15.30
N ARG A 193 13.27 -10.44 -16.12
CA ARG A 193 12.42 -11.63 -15.91
C ARG A 193 13.22 -12.93 -15.98
N ALA A 194 14.09 -13.09 -16.97
CA ALA A 194 14.87 -14.32 -17.17
C ALA A 194 15.88 -14.60 -16.04
N ALA A 195 16.23 -13.59 -15.25
CA ALA A 195 17.14 -13.73 -14.12
C ALA A 195 16.47 -14.18 -12.80
N LEU A 196 15.15 -14.26 -12.78
CA LEU A 196 14.37 -14.68 -11.62
C LEU A 196 13.67 -16.01 -11.89
N ALA A 197 13.36 -16.74 -10.83
CA ALA A 197 12.52 -17.93 -10.95
C ALA A 197 11.04 -17.52 -11.06
N GLY A 198 10.40 -17.91 -12.17
CA GLY A 198 8.95 -17.86 -12.32
C GLY A 198 8.26 -19.15 -11.81
N PRO A 199 6.93 -19.24 -11.93
CA PRO A 199 5.99 -18.25 -12.47
C PRO A 199 5.90 -16.95 -11.65
N PHE A 200 5.62 -15.83 -12.33
CA PHE A 200 5.44 -14.51 -11.69
C PHE A 200 3.96 -14.22 -11.44
N LEU A 201 3.70 -13.34 -10.47
CA LEU A 201 2.38 -12.84 -10.12
C LEU A 201 2.27 -11.35 -10.47
N SER A 202 1.06 -10.88 -10.78
CA SER A 202 0.81 -9.45 -10.99
C SER A 202 0.55 -8.68 -9.70
N GLY A 203 0.14 -9.36 -8.62
CA GLY A 203 -0.26 -8.77 -7.34
C GLY A 203 0.60 -9.19 -6.15
N SER A 204 0.11 -8.89 -4.93
CA SER A 204 0.74 -9.24 -3.64
C SER A 204 2.21 -8.79 -3.49
N SER A 205 2.54 -7.65 -4.09
CA SER A 205 3.89 -7.11 -4.22
C SER A 205 4.92 -8.11 -4.76
N ALA A 206 4.50 -9.07 -5.57
CA ALA A 206 5.37 -9.96 -6.34
C ALA A 206 6.10 -9.22 -7.48
N PHE A 207 6.52 -7.98 -7.22
CA PHE A 207 7.17 -7.10 -8.17
C PHE A 207 8.49 -7.68 -8.67
N ILE A 208 8.84 -7.27 -9.88
CA ILE A 208 10.18 -7.41 -10.42
C ILE A 208 10.76 -6.01 -10.45
N ILE A 209 11.87 -5.81 -9.74
CA ILE A 209 12.63 -4.56 -9.73
C ILE A 209 13.90 -4.79 -10.52
N ASP A 210 14.16 -3.89 -11.48
CA ASP A 210 15.39 -3.84 -12.26
C ASP A 210 16.60 -3.84 -11.34
N ARG A 211 17.48 -4.82 -11.51
CA ARG A 211 18.62 -5.05 -10.60
C ARG A 211 19.73 -4.00 -10.76
N ASN A 212 19.75 -3.24 -11.86
CA ASN A 212 20.87 -2.41 -12.28
C ASN A 212 20.56 -0.89 -12.27
N ASP A 213 19.48 -0.47 -11.58
CA ASP A 213 19.00 0.92 -11.52
C ASP A 213 18.69 1.54 -12.89
N VAL A 214 18.18 0.74 -13.83
CA VAL A 214 17.59 1.30 -15.06
C VAL A 214 16.17 1.77 -14.75
N ARG A 215 15.93 3.07 -14.92
CA ARG A 215 14.66 3.72 -14.55
C ARG A 215 13.76 3.90 -15.77
N ARG A 216 12.59 3.28 -15.72
CA ARG A 216 11.55 3.28 -16.74
C ARG A 216 10.66 4.50 -16.64
N GLY A 217 10.18 4.97 -17.78
CA GLY A 217 9.18 6.02 -17.90
C GLY A 217 8.40 5.86 -19.19
N ARG A 218 7.29 6.59 -19.31
CA ARG A 218 6.51 6.64 -20.55
C ARG A 218 7.21 7.34 -21.72
N PHE A 219 8.19 8.17 -21.42
CA PHE A 219 8.86 9.03 -22.41
C PHE A 219 10.18 8.42 -22.89
N ALA A 220 10.44 8.54 -24.19
CA ALA A 220 11.77 8.34 -24.75
C ALA A 220 12.68 9.49 -24.31
N ILE A 221 13.63 9.21 -23.41
CA ILE A 221 14.58 10.19 -22.89
C ILE A 221 15.97 9.91 -23.48
N ASN A 222 16.52 10.88 -24.22
CA ASN A 222 17.81 10.74 -24.91
C ASN A 222 19.01 11.06 -24.02
N SER A 223 18.81 11.77 -22.90
CA SER A 223 19.88 12.15 -21.97
C SER A 223 19.31 12.31 -20.57
N ALA A 224 19.88 11.58 -19.61
CA ALA A 224 19.55 11.63 -18.20
C ALA A 224 20.81 11.38 -17.35
N PRO A 225 20.86 11.85 -16.09
CA PRO A 225 22.00 11.62 -15.20
C PRO A 225 22.09 10.18 -14.68
N HIS A 226 21.12 9.32 -15.02
CA HIS A 226 21.08 7.90 -14.70
C HIS A 226 20.54 7.11 -15.89
N ALA A 227 20.68 5.79 -15.87
CA ALA A 227 20.14 4.93 -16.91
C ALA A 227 18.61 5.06 -16.99
N VAL A 228 18.09 5.12 -18.20
CA VAL A 228 16.66 5.28 -18.47
C VAL A 228 16.19 4.32 -19.57
N ALA A 229 14.93 3.91 -19.48
CA ALA A 229 14.26 3.13 -20.51
C ALA A 229 12.83 3.62 -20.71
N GLN A 230 12.30 3.47 -21.91
CA GLN A 230 10.88 3.69 -22.16
C GLN A 230 10.10 2.39 -21.94
N THR A 231 8.93 2.45 -21.32
CA THR A 231 7.99 1.33 -21.23
C THR A 231 6.54 1.82 -21.22
N THR A 232 5.64 1.02 -21.75
CA THR A 232 4.18 1.21 -21.64
C THR A 232 3.62 0.69 -20.32
N PHE A 233 4.38 -0.11 -19.56
CA PHE A 233 3.89 -0.68 -18.29
C PHE A 233 3.53 0.41 -17.27
N LEU A 234 4.26 1.53 -17.24
CA LEU A 234 3.96 2.66 -16.34
C LEU A 234 2.67 3.42 -16.72
N ASP A 235 2.16 3.23 -17.93
CA ASP A 235 0.88 3.77 -18.39
C ASP A 235 -0.29 2.78 -18.19
N SER A 236 -0.03 1.60 -17.60
CA SER A 236 -1.02 0.55 -17.39
C SER A 236 -1.51 0.49 -15.94
N ALA A 237 -2.81 0.31 -15.74
CA ALA A 237 -3.38 0.01 -14.43
C ALA A 237 -2.81 -1.28 -13.81
N GLN A 238 -2.23 -2.18 -14.62
CA GLN A 238 -1.55 -3.40 -14.14
C GLN A 238 -0.40 -3.08 -13.18
N LEU A 239 0.26 -1.92 -13.30
CA LEU A 239 1.25 -1.48 -12.33
C LEU A 239 0.66 -1.40 -10.91
N CYS A 240 -0.57 -0.91 -10.79
CA CYS A 240 -1.25 -0.77 -9.51
C CYS A 240 -1.70 -2.12 -8.95
N ALA A 241 -1.97 -3.11 -9.80
CA ALA A 241 -2.28 -4.49 -9.38
C ALA A 241 -1.23 -5.06 -8.43
N THR A 242 0.03 -4.69 -8.62
CA THR A 242 1.15 -5.11 -7.76
C THR A 242 0.88 -4.88 -6.28
N CYS A 243 0.24 -3.76 -5.91
CA CYS A 243 -0.08 -3.46 -4.51
C CYS A 243 -1.58 -3.47 -4.21
N HIS A 244 -2.46 -3.58 -5.21
CA HIS A 244 -3.92 -3.47 -5.08
C HIS A 244 -4.67 -4.69 -5.60
N ASP A 245 -4.00 -5.84 -5.63
CA ASP A 245 -4.58 -7.16 -5.82
C ASP A 245 -3.80 -8.10 -4.89
N ILE A 246 -4.25 -8.21 -3.64
CA ILE A 246 -3.45 -8.75 -2.53
C ILE A 246 -4.09 -10.05 -2.06
N ASP A 247 -3.24 -11.06 -1.92
CA ASP A 247 -3.55 -12.37 -1.38
C ASP A 247 -2.83 -12.59 -0.06
N ASN A 248 -3.46 -13.38 0.83
CA ASN A 248 -2.81 -13.90 2.02
C ASN A 248 -2.04 -15.18 1.67
N PRO A 249 -0.69 -15.18 1.70
CA PRO A 249 0.12 -16.34 1.32
C PRO A 249 0.05 -17.50 2.32
N LEU A 250 -0.50 -17.28 3.53
CA LEU A 250 -0.68 -18.34 4.52
C LEU A 250 -1.91 -19.20 4.28
N ILE A 251 -2.87 -18.74 3.47
CA ILE A 251 -4.20 -19.36 3.38
C ILE A 251 -4.54 -19.67 1.92
N ALA A 252 -4.61 -20.95 1.58
CA ALA A 252 -5.02 -21.43 0.27
C ALA A 252 -6.37 -22.15 0.30
N TYR A 253 -7.06 -22.14 -0.83
CA TYR A 253 -8.31 -22.86 -1.02
C TYR A 253 -8.05 -24.37 -1.17
N ASP A 254 -8.65 -25.16 -0.30
CA ASP A 254 -8.66 -26.63 -0.35
C ASP A 254 -9.94 -27.13 -1.02
N ALA A 255 -9.81 -27.59 -2.27
CA ALA A 255 -10.91 -28.10 -3.06
C ALA A 255 -11.53 -29.39 -2.48
N ALA A 256 -10.81 -30.17 -1.68
CA ALA A 256 -11.34 -31.39 -1.09
C ALA A 256 -12.37 -31.10 0.01
N THR A 257 -12.27 -29.93 0.65
CA THR A 257 -13.19 -29.51 1.71
C THR A 257 -13.98 -28.24 1.40
N ASP A 258 -13.82 -27.69 0.19
CA ASP A 258 -14.47 -26.46 -0.26
C ASP A 258 -14.28 -25.29 0.72
N ALA A 259 -13.04 -25.11 1.21
CA ALA A 259 -12.74 -24.12 2.25
C ALA A 259 -11.33 -23.56 2.11
N PHE A 260 -11.13 -22.32 2.57
CA PHE A 260 -9.80 -21.75 2.75
C PHE A 260 -9.17 -22.27 4.04
N LYS A 261 -7.92 -22.71 3.97
CA LYS A 261 -7.17 -23.31 5.09
C LYS A 261 -5.75 -22.78 5.16
N LEU A 262 -5.19 -22.82 6.36
CA LEU A 262 -3.77 -22.57 6.56
C LEU A 262 -2.93 -23.59 5.78
N ASN A 263 -1.92 -23.07 5.09
CA ASN A 263 -0.91 -23.85 4.42
C ASN A 263 -0.04 -24.60 5.44
N PRO A 264 0.60 -25.72 5.05
CA PRO A 264 1.60 -26.36 5.88
C PRO A 264 2.72 -25.39 6.24
N LEU A 265 3.20 -25.44 7.49
CA LEU A 265 4.32 -24.62 7.97
C LEU A 265 5.59 -24.87 7.14
N ASP A 266 6.34 -23.79 6.89
CA ASP A 266 7.56 -23.74 6.07
C ASP A 266 7.33 -24.18 4.61
N GLN A 267 6.11 -23.98 4.10
CA GLN A 267 5.75 -24.25 2.70
C GLN A 267 5.11 -23.01 2.06
N PRO A 268 5.86 -22.28 1.22
CA PRO A 268 5.32 -21.12 0.52
C PRO A 268 4.22 -21.55 -0.45
N ALA A 269 3.22 -20.69 -0.59
CA ALA A 269 2.21 -20.83 -1.63
C ALA A 269 2.86 -20.87 -3.03
N ALA A 270 2.36 -21.76 -3.89
CA ALA A 270 2.68 -21.73 -5.30
C ALA A 270 1.94 -20.57 -5.99
N ALA A 271 2.52 -20.02 -7.06
CA ALA A 271 1.87 -18.94 -7.81
C ALA A 271 0.55 -19.36 -8.49
N SER A 272 0.32 -20.67 -8.63
CA SER A 272 -0.92 -21.23 -9.16
C SER A 272 -2.01 -21.44 -8.09
N ASP A 273 -1.67 -21.28 -6.81
CA ASP A 273 -2.61 -21.52 -5.73
C ASP A 273 -3.69 -20.43 -5.69
N ARG A 274 -4.91 -20.84 -5.38
CA ARG A 274 -5.99 -19.90 -5.08
C ARG A 274 -5.89 -19.48 -3.62
N LEU A 275 -5.29 -18.33 -3.39
CA LEU A 275 -5.09 -17.77 -2.05
C LEU A 275 -6.29 -16.96 -1.56
N PHE A 276 -6.35 -16.77 -0.24
CA PHE A 276 -7.41 -15.99 0.39
C PHE A 276 -7.24 -14.51 0.03
N PRO A 277 -8.27 -13.86 -0.56
CA PRO A 277 -8.20 -12.47 -0.98
C PRO A 277 -8.15 -11.52 0.23
N LEU A 278 -7.16 -10.63 0.27
CA LEU A 278 -7.12 -9.49 1.20
C LEU A 278 -7.61 -8.19 0.55
N ASP A 279 -7.27 -7.98 -0.72
CA ASP A 279 -7.70 -6.83 -1.52
C ASP A 279 -7.89 -7.28 -2.98
N ARG A 280 -8.98 -6.84 -3.61
CA ARG A 280 -9.32 -7.12 -5.01
C ARG A 280 -9.63 -5.85 -5.80
N SER A 281 -9.20 -4.69 -5.32
CA SER A 281 -9.47 -3.38 -5.93
C SER A 281 -9.13 -3.35 -7.42
N TYR A 282 -7.97 -3.90 -7.82
CA TYR A 282 -7.57 -3.97 -9.23
C TYR A 282 -8.43 -4.96 -10.03
N SER A 283 -8.59 -6.19 -9.56
CA SER A 283 -9.29 -7.23 -10.31
C SER A 283 -10.80 -6.96 -10.41
N GLU A 284 -11.42 -6.39 -9.37
CA GLU A 284 -12.80 -5.88 -9.40
C GLU A 284 -12.94 -4.73 -10.40
N TRP A 285 -12.02 -3.76 -10.39
CA TRP A 285 -12.00 -2.68 -11.38
C TRP A 285 -11.86 -3.25 -12.80
N GLN A 286 -10.94 -4.18 -13.01
CA GLN A 286 -10.67 -4.82 -14.30
C GLN A 286 -11.90 -5.56 -14.84
N ALA A 287 -12.66 -6.23 -13.96
CA ALA A 287 -13.88 -6.94 -14.32
C ALA A 287 -15.11 -6.02 -14.51
N SER A 288 -15.02 -4.76 -14.10
CA SER A 288 -16.11 -3.79 -14.19
C SER A 288 -16.19 -3.09 -15.55
N SER A 289 -17.31 -2.40 -15.81
CA SER A 289 -17.43 -1.53 -16.98
C SER A 289 -16.43 -0.37 -16.96
N PHE A 290 -15.94 0.05 -15.79
CA PHE A 290 -14.99 1.15 -15.66
C PHE A 290 -13.65 0.86 -16.32
N ALA A 291 -13.20 -0.40 -16.39
CA ALA A 291 -11.98 -0.74 -17.11
C ALA A 291 -12.10 -0.56 -18.63
N THR A 292 -13.32 -0.60 -19.17
CA THR A 292 -13.56 -0.46 -20.61
C THR A 292 -13.98 0.96 -20.99
N THR A 293 -14.93 1.54 -20.27
CA THR A 293 -15.52 2.85 -20.62
C THR A 293 -14.89 4.00 -19.85
N GLY A 294 -14.11 3.69 -18.82
CA GLY A 294 -13.63 4.65 -17.83
C GLY A 294 -14.73 5.29 -17.00
N VAL A 295 -14.33 6.15 -16.07
CA VAL A 295 -15.23 6.88 -15.17
C VAL A 295 -15.38 8.33 -15.65
N SER A 296 -16.61 8.80 -15.82
CA SER A 296 -16.91 10.18 -16.25
C SER A 296 -17.82 10.90 -15.26
N GLY A 297 -17.92 12.23 -15.36
CA GLY A 297 -18.82 13.03 -14.51
C GLY A 297 -18.37 13.22 -13.06
N LEU A 298 -17.12 12.88 -12.73
CA LEU A 298 -16.55 13.14 -11.40
C LEU A 298 -16.08 14.58 -11.30
N ASP A 299 -16.53 15.28 -10.24
CA ASP A 299 -15.92 16.53 -9.78
C ASP A 299 -14.75 16.19 -8.84
N TYR A 300 -13.65 15.72 -9.44
CA TYR A 300 -12.43 15.37 -8.71
C TYR A 300 -11.38 16.48 -8.84
N PRO A 301 -10.96 17.14 -7.74
CA PRO A 301 -9.91 18.13 -7.80
C PRO A 301 -8.57 17.44 -8.08
N GLY A 302 -8.00 17.66 -9.28
CA GLY A 302 -6.72 17.07 -9.69
C GLY A 302 -6.72 16.31 -11.02
N LEU A 303 -7.77 16.42 -11.84
CA LEU A 303 -7.90 15.80 -13.17
C LEU A 303 -6.80 16.25 -14.17
N ARG A 304 -5.56 15.83 -13.99
CA ARG A 304 -4.53 15.84 -15.02
C ARG A 304 -4.34 14.42 -15.48
N ARG A 305 -4.99 14.07 -16.57
CA ARG A 305 -4.79 12.77 -17.20
C ARG A 305 -3.44 12.72 -17.88
N ALA A 306 -2.93 11.52 -18.10
CA ALA A 306 -1.70 11.30 -18.86
C ALA A 306 -1.66 12.04 -20.22
N THR A 307 -2.83 12.28 -20.83
CA THR A 307 -3.05 12.99 -22.11
C THR A 307 -3.03 14.52 -22.01
N GLY A 308 -2.93 15.09 -20.81
CA GLY A 308 -3.06 16.54 -20.58
C GLY A 308 -4.49 17.07 -20.73
N THR A 309 -5.48 16.19 -20.94
CA THR A 309 -6.89 16.59 -20.99
C THR A 309 -7.51 16.61 -19.59
N THR A 310 -8.37 17.59 -19.35
CA THR A 310 -9.21 17.68 -18.15
C THR A 310 -10.61 17.06 -18.37
N THR A 311 -10.93 16.67 -19.62
CA THR A 311 -12.26 16.23 -20.06
C THR A 311 -12.22 14.83 -20.69
N GLY A 312 -13.28 14.04 -20.50
CA GLY A 312 -13.44 12.64 -20.98
C GLY A 312 -13.54 11.61 -19.84
N PRO A 313 -13.46 10.30 -20.11
CA PRO A 313 -13.41 9.29 -19.06
C PRO A 313 -11.99 9.10 -18.49
N ILE A 314 -11.90 8.74 -17.21
CA ILE A 314 -10.69 8.28 -16.53
C ILE A 314 -10.58 6.77 -16.73
N THR A 315 -9.47 6.31 -17.33
CA THR A 315 -9.34 4.92 -17.78
C THR A 315 -8.26 4.13 -17.04
N VAL A 316 -7.48 4.77 -16.16
CA VAL A 316 -6.44 4.11 -15.36
C VAL A 316 -6.37 4.72 -13.96
N CYS A 317 -5.93 3.95 -12.98
CA CYS A 317 -5.84 4.36 -11.57
C CYS A 317 -4.95 5.60 -11.38
N GLN A 318 -3.85 5.67 -12.13
CA GLN A 318 -2.84 6.73 -12.05
C GLN A 318 -3.43 8.13 -12.28
N ASP A 319 -4.43 8.27 -13.15
CA ASP A 319 -5.06 9.57 -13.44
C ASP A 319 -5.78 10.19 -12.22
N CYS A 320 -6.15 9.38 -11.23
CA CYS A 320 -6.72 9.85 -9.95
C CYS A 320 -5.70 9.82 -8.80
N HIS A 321 -4.84 8.79 -8.78
CA HIS A 321 -4.00 8.48 -7.63
C HIS A 321 -2.55 8.96 -7.77
N MET A 322 -2.15 9.46 -8.94
CA MET A 322 -0.82 10.00 -9.24
C MET A 322 -0.91 11.40 -9.91
N PRO A 323 -1.42 12.43 -9.20
CA PRO A 323 -1.69 13.78 -9.75
C PRO A 323 -0.45 14.65 -10.05
#